data_AF-A0A962A3C4-F1
#
_entry.id   AF-A0A962A3C4-F1
#
_cell.length_a   1.000
_cell.length_b   1.000
_cell.length_c   1.000
_cell.angle_alpha   90.00
_cell.angle_beta   90.00
_cell.angle_gamma   90.00
#
_symmetry.space_group_name_H-M   'P 1'
#
loop_
_entity.id
_entity.type
_entity.pdbx_description
1 polymer ?
#
loop_
_entity_poly.entity_id
_entity_poly.type
_entity_poly.pdbx_seq_one_letter_code
_entity_poly.pdbx_strand_id
1 'polypeptide(L)' 'MSCNIPVQKGVKNAADCKCYGAVMRTYKSMSDEPEHIAFDAALRVFRHHHPADSKADAKLTVESWLYAGEERLCH' A
#
# COMPACT_ATOMS: atom_id res chain seq x y z
N MET A 1 20.84 11.02 -8.84
CA MET A 1 20.34 10.48 -10.13
C MET A 1 18.91 10.01 -9.89
N SER A 2 17.92 10.58 -10.59
CA SER A 2 16.51 10.20 -10.44
C SER A 2 16.27 8.88 -11.16
N CYS A 3 15.99 7.81 -10.42
CA CYS A 3 15.59 6.53 -10.99
C CYS A 3 14.19 6.69 -11.63
N ASN A 4 14.12 6.71 -12.95
CA ASN A 4 12.84 6.61 -13.69
C ASN A 4 12.35 5.16 -13.65
N ILE A 5 11.80 4.74 -12.52
CA ILE A 5 11.10 3.46 -12.41
C ILE A 5 9.72 3.66 -13.07
N PRO A 6 9.39 2.92 -14.14
CA PRO A 6 8.09 3.05 -14.78
C PRO A 6 6.98 2.72 -13.77
N VAL A 7 5.97 3.60 -13.71
CA VAL A 7 4.76 3.38 -12.92
C VAL A 7 4.18 2.03 -13.33
N GLN A 8 4.21 1.06 -12.42
CA GLN A 8 3.75 -0.29 -12.70
C GLN A 8 2.27 -0.26 -13.10
N LYS A 9 1.95 -0.79 -14.30
CA LYS A 9 0.56 -0.98 -14.73
C LYS A 9 -0.14 -1.87 -13.71
N GLY A 10 -1.28 -1.40 -13.16
CA GLY A 10 -2.07 -2.13 -12.17
C GLY A 10 -2.00 -1.55 -10.75
N VAL A 11 -1.00 -0.73 -10.45
CA VAL A 11 -0.88 -0.03 -9.16
C VAL A 11 -1.81 1.18 -9.13
N LYS A 12 -2.68 1.27 -8.12
CA LYS A 12 -3.60 2.41 -7.98
C LYS A 12 -2.92 3.60 -7.29
N ASN A 13 -3.22 4.81 -7.75
CA ASN A 13 -2.80 6.02 -7.06
C ASN A 13 -3.60 6.20 -5.75
N ALA A 14 -2.92 6.59 -4.68
CA ALA A 14 -3.53 6.88 -3.38
C ALA A 14 -4.60 7.98 -3.46
N ALA A 15 -4.36 9.02 -4.29
CA ALA A 15 -5.29 10.14 -4.46
C ALA A 15 -6.61 9.71 -5.12
N ASP A 16 -6.59 8.64 -5.90
CA ASP A 16 -7.75 8.15 -6.66
C ASP A 16 -8.50 7.02 -5.95
N CYS A 17 -7.97 6.45 -4.84
CA CYS A 17 -8.71 5.44 -4.06
C CYS A 17 -9.37 6.01 -2.81
N LYS A 18 -10.72 5.94 -2.78
CA LYS A 18 -11.52 6.20 -1.56
C LYS A 18 -11.14 5.29 -0.39
N CYS A 19 -10.58 4.12 -0.68
CA CYS A 19 -10.15 3.13 0.29
C CYS A 19 -8.82 3.47 0.99
N TYR A 20 -8.01 4.39 0.42
CA TYR A 20 -6.68 4.73 0.92
C TYR A 20 -6.69 5.04 2.41
N GLY A 21 -7.61 5.91 2.85
CA GLY A 21 -7.72 6.27 4.26
C GLY A 21 -8.04 5.09 5.18
N ALA A 22 -8.83 4.12 4.72
CA ALA A 22 -9.13 2.91 5.50
C ALA A 22 -7.90 2.02 5.62
N VAL A 23 -7.19 1.78 4.51
CA VAL A 23 -5.94 1.00 4.47
C VAL A 23 -4.88 1.60 5.41
N MET A 24 -4.63 2.91 5.31
CA MET A 24 -3.63 3.59 6.15
C MET A 24 -4.00 3.59 7.64
N ARG A 25 -5.30 3.75 7.98
CA ARG A 25 -5.75 3.69 9.37
C ARG A 25 -5.59 2.30 9.95
N THR A 26 -5.96 1.25 9.21
CA THR A 26 -5.78 -0.14 9.63
C THR A 26 -4.32 -0.46 9.90
N TYR A 27 -3.43 -0.10 8.98
CA TYR A 27 -1.99 -0.31 9.17
C TYR A 27 -1.47 0.42 10.42
N LYS A 28 -1.79 1.71 10.57
CA LYS A 28 -1.36 2.51 11.72
C LYS A 28 -1.96 2.06 13.06
N SER A 29 -3.17 1.51 13.05
CA SER A 29 -3.81 0.99 14.27
C SER A 29 -3.19 -0.30 14.80
N MET A 30 -2.33 -0.95 13.99
CA MET A 30 -1.65 -2.20 14.34
C MET A 30 -0.13 -1.97 14.52
N SER A 31 0.26 -0.78 14.98
CA SER A 31 1.67 -0.43 15.20
C SER A 31 2.36 -1.23 16.31
N ASP A 32 1.57 -1.91 17.13
CA ASP A 32 2.00 -2.84 18.19
C ASP A 32 2.19 -4.29 17.69
N GLU A 33 1.68 -4.61 16.49
CA GLU A 33 1.82 -5.91 15.86
C GLU A 33 3.05 -5.97 14.93
N PRO A 34 3.55 -7.17 14.61
CA PRO A 34 4.58 -7.33 13.59
C PRO A 34 4.14 -6.73 12.25
N GLU A 35 5.08 -6.09 11.54
CA GLU A 35 4.83 -5.39 10.27
C GLU A 35 4.04 -6.24 9.26
N HIS A 36 4.41 -7.51 9.10
CA HIS A 36 3.74 -8.42 8.17
C HIS A 36 2.25 -8.66 8.52
N ILE A 37 1.88 -8.61 9.81
CA ILE A 37 0.50 -8.75 10.28
C ILE A 37 -0.29 -7.46 9.99
N ALA A 38 0.29 -6.30 10.30
CA ALA A 38 -0.31 -5.00 9.99
C ALA A 38 -0.50 -4.82 8.46
N PHE A 39 0.48 -5.26 7.68
CA PHE A 39 0.43 -5.29 6.21
C PHE A 39 -0.70 -6.19 5.70
N ASP A 40 -0.78 -7.43 6.19
CA ASP A 40 -1.83 -8.38 5.78
C ASP A 40 -3.23 -7.85 6.10
N ALA A 41 -3.41 -7.16 7.22
CA ALA A 41 -4.67 -6.52 7.57
C ALA A 41 -5.01 -5.38 6.60
N ALA A 42 -4.07 -4.50 6.30
CA ALA A 42 -4.22 -3.43 5.32
C ALA A 42 -4.56 -4.00 3.92
N LEU A 43 -3.92 -5.10 3.52
CA LEU A 43 -4.17 -5.80 2.27
C LEU A 43 -5.57 -6.42 2.20
N ARG A 44 -6.08 -6.96 3.31
CA ARG A 44 -7.46 -7.46 3.40
C ARG A 44 -8.48 -6.34 3.19
N VAL A 45 -8.25 -5.16 3.80
CA VAL A 45 -9.10 -3.98 3.59
C VAL A 45 -9.10 -3.55 2.13
N PHE A 46 -7.92 -3.48 1.50
CA PHE A 46 -7.81 -3.14 0.09
C PHE A 46 -8.58 -4.14 -0.79
N ARG A 47 -8.35 -5.44 -0.60
CA ARG A 47 -8.99 -6.51 -1.40
C ARG A 47 -10.50 -6.61 -1.18
N HIS A 48 -11.02 -6.13 -0.05
CA HIS A 48 -12.46 -6.02 0.17
C HIS A 48 -13.10 -4.99 -0.78
N HIS A 49 -12.43 -3.86 -1.03
CA HIS A 49 -12.88 -2.84 -1.99
C HIS A 49 -12.53 -3.17 -3.44
N HIS A 50 -11.47 -3.96 -3.67
CA HIS A 50 -10.99 -4.34 -4.99
C HIS A 50 -10.90 -5.88 -5.15
N PRO A 51 -12.02 -6.60 -5.14
CA PRO A 51 -12.01 -8.06 -5.23
C PRO A 51 -11.58 -8.58 -6.62
N ALA A 52 -11.68 -7.74 -7.65
CA ALA A 52 -11.27 -8.06 -9.02
C ALA A 52 -9.77 -7.88 -9.28
N ASP A 53 -9.06 -7.15 -8.42
CA ASP A 53 -7.61 -6.97 -8.56
C ASP A 53 -6.88 -8.28 -8.21
N SER A 54 -5.79 -8.56 -8.93
CA SER A 54 -4.97 -9.72 -8.63
C SER A 54 -4.31 -9.57 -7.25
N LYS A 55 -3.95 -10.69 -6.62
CA LYS A 55 -3.21 -10.66 -5.34
C LYS A 55 -1.90 -9.88 -5.46
N ALA A 56 -1.24 -9.96 -6.62
CA ALA A 56 0.00 -9.25 -6.88
C ALA A 56 -0.21 -7.74 -6.98
N ASP A 57 -1.20 -7.29 -7.76
CA ASP A 57 -1.49 -5.87 -7.94
C ASP A 57 -1.99 -5.20 -6.66
N ALA A 58 -2.81 -5.94 -5.89
CA ALA A 58 -3.27 -5.50 -4.58
C ALA A 58 -2.10 -5.33 -3.60
N LYS A 59 -1.17 -6.30 -3.59
CA LYS A 59 0.03 -6.24 -2.75
C LYS A 59 0.89 -5.03 -3.13
N LEU A 60 1.22 -4.88 -4.42
CA LEU A 60 2.03 -3.76 -4.91
C LEU A 60 1.39 -2.40 -4.65
N THR A 61 0.07 -2.30 -4.78
CA THR A 61 -0.67 -1.07 -4.46
C THR A 61 -0.54 -0.71 -2.98
N VAL A 62 -0.78 -1.66 -2.08
CA VAL A 62 -0.69 -1.42 -0.63
C VAL A 62 0.75 -1.13 -0.21
N GLU A 63 1.75 -1.87 -0.73
CA GLU A 63 3.17 -1.58 -0.51
C GLU A 63 3.51 -0.15 -0.97
N SER A 64 3.08 0.24 -2.18
CA SER A 64 3.33 1.58 -2.68
C SER A 64 2.73 2.65 -1.77
N TRP A 65 1.59 2.42 -1.14
CA TRP A 65 0.95 3.42 -0.29
C TRP A 65 1.58 3.52 1.10
N LEU A 66 2.02 2.41 1.65
CA LEU A 66 2.65 2.35 2.96
C LEU A 66 4.07 2.89 2.91
N TYR A 67 4.82 2.53 1.86
CA TYR A 67 6.24 2.83 1.73
C TYR A 67 6.56 4.00 0.78
N ALA A 68 5.57 4.62 0.12
CA ALA A 68 5.79 5.85 -0.66
C ALA A 68 6.33 7.03 0.18
N GLY A 69 6.27 6.95 1.51
CA GLY A 69 6.88 7.92 2.42
C GLY A 69 8.36 7.68 2.73
N GLU A 70 8.94 6.54 2.33
CA GLU A 70 10.32 6.14 2.64
C GLU A 70 11.36 6.59 1.59
N GLU A 71 11.05 7.62 0.80
CA GLU A 71 12.02 8.24 -0.12
C GLU A 71 13.08 9.13 0.57
N ARG A 72 13.17 9.18 1.90
CA ARG A 72 14.26 9.91 2.58
C ARG A 72 14.70 9.22 3.87
N LEU A 73 15.78 8.45 3.77
CA LEU A 73 16.93 8.47 4.71
C LEU A 73 18.03 7.52 4.19
N CYS A 74 18.58 7.84 3.01
CA CYS A 74 20.01 7.60 2.80
C CYS A 74 20.71 8.89 3.23
N HIS A 75 21.17 8.94 4.48
CA HIS A 75 22.11 9.94 4.98
C HIS A 75 23.46 9.28 5.24
#